data_AF-W4HD17-F1
#
_entry.id   AF-W4HD17-F1
#
_cell.length_a   1.000
_cell.length_b   1.000
_cell.length_c   1.000
_cell.angle_alpha   90.00
_cell.angle_beta   90.00
_cell.angle_gamma   90.00
#
_symmetry.space_group_name_H-M   'P 1'
#
loop_
_entity.id
_entity.type
_entity.pdbx_description
1 polymer ?
#
loop_
_entity_poly.entity_id
_entity_poly.type
_entity_poly.pdbx_seq_one_letter_code
_entity_poly.pdbx_strand_id
1 'polypeptide(L)' 'EAGALRKGWASMTDDQWDALAVERGGAPEAPQGDLFDAELPLAAAVDGRRNDETAPNRLAKPARRRRKPGWKAYQ' A
#
# COMPACT_ATOMS: atom_id res chain seq x y z
N GLU A 1 -10.11 -22.01 3.58
CA GLU A 1 -8.79 -21.63 3.05
C GLU A 1 -8.83 -20.97 1.66
N ALA A 2 -9.55 -21.51 0.67
CA ALA A 2 -9.61 -20.92 -0.69
C ALA A 2 -10.07 -19.44 -0.76
N GLY A 3 -10.97 -19.00 0.13
CA GLY A 3 -11.42 -17.61 0.19
C GLY A 3 -10.38 -16.62 0.74
N ALA A 4 -9.45 -17.08 1.57
CA ALA A 4 -8.37 -16.27 2.12
C ALA A 4 -7.31 -15.98 1.04
N LEU A 5 -6.91 -17.02 0.29
CA LEU A 5 -6.00 -16.87 -0.85
C LEU A 5 -6.59 -15.95 -1.93
N ARG A 6 -7.88 -16.08 -2.23
CA ARG A 6 -8.57 -15.25 -3.25
C ARG A 6 -8.69 -13.77 -2.86
N LYS A 7 -8.65 -13.46 -1.56
CA LYS A 7 -8.60 -12.09 -1.00
C LYS A 7 -7.18 -11.61 -0.73
N GLY A 8 -6.16 -12.41 -1.05
CA GLY A 8 -4.76 -12.07 -0.80
C GLY A 8 -4.40 -12.00 0.69
N TRP A 9 -5.16 -12.67 1.56
CA TRP A 9 -4.88 -12.69 2.98
C TRP A 9 -3.75 -13.69 3.25
N ALA A 10 -2.58 -13.17 3.61
CA ALA A 10 -1.46 -13.97 4.05
C ALA A 10 -1.69 -14.44 5.49
N SER A 11 -1.41 -15.72 5.76
CA SER A 11 -1.27 -16.25 7.11
C SER A 11 0.19 -16.22 7.52
N MET A 12 0.48 -15.81 8.75
CA MET A 12 1.82 -15.96 9.34
C MET A 12 2.03 -17.41 9.79
N THR A 13 3.26 -17.91 9.63
CA THR A 13 3.69 -19.20 10.22
C THR A 13 3.87 -19.07 11.73
N ASP A 14 3.98 -20.19 12.42
CA ASP A 14 4.19 -20.24 13.88
C ASP A 14 5.43 -19.43 14.30
N ASP A 15 6.58 -19.67 13.65
CA ASP A 15 7.81 -18.90 13.89
C ASP A 15 7.66 -17.39 13.67
N GLN A 16 6.83 -16.99 12.69
CA GLN A 16 6.57 -15.58 12.41
C GLN A 16 5.69 -14.95 13.50
N TRP A 17 4.76 -15.73 14.05
CA TRP A 17 3.96 -15.31 15.21
C TRP A 17 4.82 -15.17 16.46
N ASP A 18 5.75 -16.11 16.70
CA ASP A 18 6.68 -16.04 17.83
C ASP A 18 7.56 -14.79 17.77
N ALA A 19 8.14 -14.50 16.59
CA ALA A 19 8.93 -13.29 16.39
C ALA A 19 8.13 -12.01 16.70
N LEU A 20 6.87 -11.95 16.23
CA LEU A 20 5.99 -10.80 16.45
C LEU A 20 5.52 -10.69 17.90
N ALA A 21 5.36 -11.80 18.61
CA ALA A 21 5.02 -11.81 20.04
C ALA A 21 6.17 -11.21 20.88
N VAL A 22 7.42 -11.52 20.52
CA VAL A 22 8.61 -10.91 21.16
C VAL A 22 8.63 -9.40 20.95
N GLU A 23 8.34 -8.92 19.74
CA GLU A 23 8.29 -7.48 19.43
C GLU A 23 7.17 -6.76 20.19
N ARG A 24 5.99 -7.40 20.33
CA ARG A 24 4.80 -6.79 20.95
C ARG A 24 4.74 -6.91 22.47
N GLY A 25 5.57 -7.75 23.08
CA GLY A 25 5.55 -7.99 24.53
C GLY A 25 6.07 -6.82 25.38
N GLY A 26 6.62 -5.77 24.77
CA GLY A 26 7.07 -4.57 25.47
C GLY A 26 5.91 -3.71 25.99
N ALA A 27 6.14 -3.02 27.11
CA ALA A 27 5.22 -1.99 27.57
C ALA A 27 5.16 -0.86 26.53
N PRO A 28 3.97 -0.35 26.18
CA PRO A 28 3.86 0.79 25.28
C PRO A 28 4.50 2.04 25.92
N GLU A 29 5.14 2.87 25.09
CA GLU A 29 5.82 4.11 25.51
C GLU A 29 4.90 5.06 26.29
N ALA A 30 3.62 5.09 25.94
CA ALA A 30 2.60 5.84 26.65
C ALA A 30 1.46 4.90 27.07
N PRO A 31 0.90 5.08 28.29
CA PRO A 31 -0.29 4.36 28.68
C PRO A 31 -1.44 4.74 27.74
N GLN A 32 -2.14 3.72 27.24
CA GLN A 32 -3.35 3.92 26.48
C GLN A 32 -4.43 4.46 27.43
N GLY A 33 -4.96 5.65 27.13
CA GLY A 33 -6.11 6.20 27.86
C GLY A 33 -7.36 5.33 27.68
N ASP A 34 -8.37 5.56 28.53
CA ASP A 34 -9.64 4.85 28.41
C ASP A 34 -10.32 5.17 27.06
N LEU A 35 -10.54 4.14 26.26
CA LEU A 35 -11.14 4.28 24.93
C LEU A 35 -12.67 4.28 24.97
N PHE A 36 -13.27 3.82 26.07
CA PHE A 36 -14.70 3.57 26.16
C PHE A 36 -15.45 4.73 26.82
N ASP A 37 -14.82 5.36 27.80
CA ASP A 37 -15.37 6.55 28.46
C ASP A 37 -14.95 7.86 27.78
N ALA A 38 -14.00 7.81 26.83
CA ALA A 38 -13.64 8.95 26.02
C ALA A 38 -14.65 9.19 24.90
N GLU A 39 -15.20 10.40 24.81
CA GLU A 39 -15.90 10.85 23.61
C GLU A 39 -14.90 10.90 22.44
N LEU A 40 -14.81 9.82 21.67
CA LEU A 40 -13.93 9.73 20.51
C LEU A 40 -14.56 10.46 19.31
N PRO A 41 -13.96 11.54 18.78
CA PRO A 41 -14.37 12.10 17.51
C PRO A 41 -13.98 11.12 16.39
N LEU A 42 -14.92 10.24 16.02
CA LEU A 42 -14.78 9.19 15.00
C LEU A 42 -14.29 9.67 13.62
N ALA A 43 -14.25 10.99 13.37
CA ALA A 43 -13.89 11.57 12.09
C ALA A 43 -12.38 11.91 11.92
N ALA A 44 -11.58 11.95 13.00
CA ALA A 44 -10.19 12.43 12.91
C ALA A 44 -9.16 11.35 12.51
N ALA A 45 -9.53 10.07 12.52
CA ALA A 45 -8.58 8.96 12.31
C ALA A 45 -8.29 8.62 10.83
N VAL A 46 -8.89 9.34 9.87
CA VAL A 46 -8.77 9.02 8.43
C VAL A 46 -7.85 9.95 7.63
N ASP A 47 -7.15 10.90 8.25
CA ASP A 47 -6.25 11.84 7.53
C ASP A 47 -4.78 11.74 7.94
N GLY A 48 -4.28 10.50 8.05
CA GLY A 48 -2.93 10.25 8.56
C GLY A 48 -1.84 9.93 7.54
N ARG A 49 -2.13 9.36 6.36
CA ARG A 49 -1.10 9.01 5.35
C ARG A 49 -1.66 8.85 3.94
N ARG A 50 -1.83 9.97 3.22
CA ARG A 50 -1.57 9.96 1.77
C ARG A 50 -0.15 10.49 1.61
N ASN A 51 0.75 9.61 1.19
CA ASN A 51 2.12 9.97 0.88
C ASN A 51 2.11 11.05 -0.20
N ASP A 52 2.35 12.29 0.20
CA ASP A 52 2.95 13.25 -0.70
C ASP A 52 4.43 12.91 -0.88
N GLU A 53 4.86 13.04 -2.14
CA GLU A 53 6.23 13.28 -2.58
C GLU A 53 7.09 12.08 -3.07
N THR A 54 7.09 11.86 -4.38
CA THR A 54 8.35 11.72 -5.16
C THR A 54 8.18 12.23 -6.61
N ALA A 55 8.60 13.48 -6.80
CA ALA A 55 9.27 14.12 -7.96
C ALA A 55 8.69 14.10 -9.40
N PRO A 56 8.81 15.23 -10.14
CA PRO A 56 8.32 15.39 -11.50
C PRO A 56 9.30 14.77 -12.51
N ASN A 57 8.99 13.59 -13.04
CA ASN A 57 9.62 13.11 -14.28
C ASN A 57 8.59 13.08 -15.41
N ARG A 58 8.23 14.27 -15.91
CA ARG A 58 7.41 14.43 -17.12
C ARG A 58 8.20 14.98 -18.30
N LEU A 59 9.51 14.73 -18.37
CA LEU A 59 10.31 15.04 -19.55
C LEU A 59 11.28 13.89 -19.88
N ALA A 60 10.79 12.93 -20.67
CA ALA A 60 11.51 12.35 -21.83
C ALA A 60 10.79 11.10 -22.35
N LYS A 61 9.77 11.26 -23.20
CA LYS A 61 9.51 10.26 -24.25
C LYS A 61 10.14 10.80 -25.54
N PRO A 62 11.27 10.25 -26.02
CA PRO A 62 11.78 10.65 -27.31
C PRO A 62 10.81 10.21 -28.42
N ALA A 63 10.68 11.09 -29.40
CA ALA A 63 9.79 11.00 -30.53
C ALA A 63 9.99 9.69 -31.33
N ARG A 64 8.98 8.81 -31.32
CA ARG A 64 8.85 7.79 -32.37
C ARG A 64 8.17 8.44 -33.57
N ARG A 65 8.97 8.92 -34.52
CA ARG A 65 8.50 9.26 -35.88
C ARG A 65 7.84 8.01 -36.46
N ARG A 66 6.52 8.04 -36.65
CA ARG A 66 5.79 7.05 -37.46
C ARG A 66 6.36 7.11 -38.88
N ARG A 67 7.23 6.17 -39.24
CA ARG A 67 7.48 5.87 -40.65
C ARG A 67 6.23 5.16 -41.18
N LYS A 68 5.55 5.78 -42.15
CA LYS A 68 4.53 5.09 -42.93
C LYS A 68 5.27 4.02 -43.77
N PRO A 69 4.96 2.72 -43.66
CA PRO A 69 5.35 1.80 -44.71
C PRO A 69 4.48 2.14 -45.93
N GLY A 70 5.14 2.52 -47.02
CA GLY A 70 4.49 2.73 -48.31
C GLY A 70 3.96 1.40 -48.83
N TRP A 71 2.64 1.23 -48.77
CA TRP A 71 1.93 0.16 -49.44
C TRP A 71 1.79 0.57 -50.91
N LYS A 72 2.86 0.34 -51.69
CA LYS A 72 2.76 0.27 -53.14
C LYS A 72 2.54 -1.18 -53.55
N ALA A 73 1.72 -1.29 -54.60
CA ALA A 73 1.51 -2.42 -55.48
C ALA A 73 0.61 -3.53 -54.93
N TYR A 74 -0.67 -3.52 -55.35
CA TYR A 74 -1.24 -4.53 -56.25
C TYR A 74 -2.51 -3.93 -56.89
N GLN A 75 -2.39 -3.41 -58.11
CA GLN A 75 -3.38 -3.46 -59.19
C GLN A 75 -2.79 -2.89 -60.47
#